data_AF-A0A497NJN7-F1
#
_entry.id   AF-A0A497NJN7-F1
#
_cell.length_a   1.000
_cell.length_b   1.000
_cell.length_c   1.000
_cell.angle_alpha   90.00
_cell.angle_beta   90.00
_cell.angle_gamma   90.00
#
_symmetry.space_group_name_H-M   'P 1'
#
loop_
_entity.id
_entity.type
_entity.pdbx_description
1 polymer ?
#
loop_
_entity_poly.entity_id
_entity_poly.type
_entity_poly.pdbx_seq_one_letter_code
_entity_poly.pdbx_strand_id
1 'polypeptide(L)'
;MSDSSKLKMYILVKEGMSTGQAMTSVAHAGAMMEKSFGHEGIMQEWYDHSFKKVICEVDLAQFEKAKGYGTFFTVTESCLEGKEVVLVCEPREEWPGFFNFLKLYNR
;
A
#
# COMPACT_ATOMS: atom_id res chain seq x y z
N MET A 1 15.49 20.65 2.02
CA MET A 1 15.29 19.76 0.87
C MET A 1 14.76 18.46 1.43
N SER A 2 13.62 17.99 0.91
CA SER A 2 13.07 16.67 1.24
C SER A 2 14.13 15.61 0.94
N ASP A 3 14.28 14.63 1.84
CA ASP A 3 15.18 13.51 1.62
C ASP A 3 14.39 12.41 0.91
N SER A 4 14.37 12.47 -0.42
CA SER A 4 13.58 11.56 -1.27
C SER A 4 13.91 10.08 -1.05
N SER A 5 15.05 9.74 -0.42
CA SER A 5 15.38 8.36 -0.02
C SER A 5 14.44 7.82 1.06
N LYS A 6 13.78 8.70 1.83
CA LYS A 6 12.82 8.35 2.88
C LYS A 6 11.40 8.10 2.37
N LEU A 7 11.09 8.45 1.12
CA LEU A 7 9.78 8.21 0.52
C LEU A 7 9.45 6.72 0.59
N LYS A 8 8.35 6.37 1.26
CA LYS A 8 7.87 4.98 1.29
C LYS A 8 6.39 4.92 1.01
N MET A 9 5.99 3.85 0.35
CA MET A 9 4.60 3.48 0.10
C MET A 9 4.19 2.37 1.07
N TYR A 10 3.00 2.46 1.64
CA TYR A 10 2.39 1.36 2.39
C TYR A 10 1.41 0.59 1.51
N ILE A 11 1.51 -0.74 1.60
CA ILE A 11 0.59 -1.70 0.99
C ILE A 11 0.00 -2.52 2.12
N LEU A 12 -1.28 -2.37 2.38
CA LEU A 12 -1.98 -2.97 3.51
C LEU A 12 -2.82 -4.14 3.01
N VAL A 13 -2.47 -5.35 3.45
CA VAL A 13 -3.15 -6.60 3.11
C VAL A 13 -4.11 -6.95 4.24
N LYS A 14 -5.38 -7.21 3.93
CA LYS A 14 -6.33 -7.69 4.95
C LYS A 14 -5.89 -9.03 5.51
N GLU A 15 -6.05 -9.20 6.81
CA GLU A 15 -5.80 -10.47 7.48
C GLU A 15 -6.69 -11.61 6.93
N GLY A 16 -6.27 -12.86 7.17
CA GLY A 16 -7.03 -14.05 6.77
C GLY A 16 -6.81 -14.53 5.32
N MET A 17 -6.07 -13.79 4.50
CA MET A 17 -5.66 -14.26 3.17
C MET A 17 -4.59 -15.35 3.26
N SER A 18 -4.53 -16.29 2.32
CA SER A 18 -3.36 -17.16 2.17
C SER A 18 -2.16 -16.40 1.60
N THR A 19 -0.93 -16.89 1.82
CA THR A 19 0.28 -16.24 1.28
C THR A 19 0.23 -16.08 -0.24
N GLY A 20 -0.24 -17.11 -0.97
CA GLY A 20 -0.38 -17.04 -2.42
C GLY A 20 -1.34 -15.95 -2.86
N GLN A 21 -2.51 -15.85 -2.23
CA GLN A 21 -3.49 -14.79 -2.51
C GLN A 21 -2.90 -13.40 -2.22
N ALA A 22 -2.26 -13.23 -1.06
CA ALA A 22 -1.66 -11.95 -0.68
C ALA A 22 -0.58 -11.52 -1.69
N MET A 23 0.30 -12.42 -2.13
CA MET A 23 1.34 -12.10 -3.11
C MET A 23 0.74 -11.73 -4.47
N THR A 24 -0.26 -12.48 -4.94
CA THR A 24 -0.98 -12.15 -6.18
C THR A 24 -1.62 -10.76 -6.09
N SER A 25 -2.32 -10.46 -5.00
CA SER A 25 -2.97 -9.16 -4.83
C SER A 25 -1.99 -7.99 -4.69
N VAL A 26 -0.85 -8.21 -4.04
CA VAL A 26 0.23 -7.20 -3.98
C VAL A 26 0.87 -6.99 -5.37
N ALA A 27 1.00 -8.03 -6.18
CA ALA A 27 1.47 -7.91 -7.55
C ALA A 27 0.48 -7.12 -8.42
N HIS A 28 -0.83 -7.40 -8.30
CA HIS A 28 -1.88 -6.59 -8.95
C HIS A 28 -1.84 -5.13 -8.50
N ALA A 29 -1.70 -4.87 -7.20
CA ALA A 29 -1.50 -3.52 -6.68
C ALA A 29 -0.34 -2.82 -7.40
N GLY A 30 0.81 -3.49 -7.52
CA GLY A 30 1.97 -2.95 -8.23
C GLY A 30 1.68 -2.56 -9.68
N ALA A 31 0.96 -3.41 -10.42
CA ALA A 31 0.57 -3.13 -11.81
C ALA A 31 -0.46 -2.00 -11.95
N MET A 32 -1.29 -1.79 -10.94
CA MET A 32 -2.34 -0.76 -10.93
C MET A 32 -1.82 0.63 -10.50
N MET A 33 -0.67 0.71 -9.83
CA MET A 33 -0.16 1.95 -9.23
C MET A 33 -0.10 3.13 -10.20
N GLU A 34 0.48 2.94 -11.38
CA GLU A 34 0.64 4.03 -12.36
C GLU A 34 -0.71 4.56 -12.85
N LYS A 35 -1.68 3.68 -13.06
CA LYS A 35 -3.05 4.08 -13.41
C LYS A 35 -3.74 4.82 -12.27
N SER A 36 -3.44 4.48 -11.02
CA SER A 36 -4.12 5.02 -9.83
C SER A 36 -3.52 6.32 -9.30
N PHE A 37 -2.20 6.50 -9.38
CA PHE A 37 -1.50 7.68 -8.85
C PHE A 37 -0.81 8.52 -9.94
N GLY A 38 -0.68 8.01 -11.17
CA GLY A 38 0.11 8.64 -12.23
C GLY A 38 1.61 8.37 -12.08
N HIS A 39 2.40 9.16 -12.82
CA HIS A 39 3.86 9.02 -12.91
C HIS A 39 4.60 10.37 -12.72
N GLU A 40 3.94 11.38 -12.14
CA GLU A 40 4.53 12.71 -11.93
C GLU A 40 4.66 13.04 -10.43
N GLY A 41 5.40 14.11 -10.12
CA GLY A 41 5.54 14.61 -8.76
C GLY A 41 6.12 13.57 -7.80
N ILE A 42 5.42 13.32 -6.67
CA ILE A 42 5.88 12.43 -5.61
C ILE A 42 6.05 10.98 -6.07
N MET A 43 5.28 10.54 -7.08
CA MET A 43 5.44 9.21 -7.67
C MET A 43 6.75 9.11 -8.42
N GLN A 44 7.09 10.09 -9.27
CA GLN A 44 8.37 10.13 -10.01
C GLN A 44 9.55 10.16 -9.04
N GLU A 45 9.52 11.05 -8.04
CA GLU A 45 10.58 11.13 -7.03
C GLU A 45 10.75 9.81 -6.26
N TRP A 46 9.64 9.15 -5.93
CA TRP A 46 9.68 7.86 -5.27
C TRP A 46 10.26 6.78 -6.19
N TYR A 47 9.88 6.72 -7.47
CA TYR A 47 10.46 5.79 -8.45
C TYR A 47 11.98 5.97 -8.58
N ASP A 48 12.45 7.22 -8.65
CA ASP A 48 13.85 7.56 -8.92
C ASP A 48 14.77 7.37 -7.70
N HIS A 49 14.24 7.50 -6.47
CA HIS A 49 15.10 7.64 -5.29
C HIS A 49 14.88 6.61 -4.17
N SER A 50 13.72 5.97 -4.08
CA SER A 50 13.47 5.02 -2.99
C SER A 50 12.85 3.72 -3.45
N PHE A 51 11.77 3.82 -4.22
CA PHE A 51 10.92 2.74 -4.69
C PHE A 51 10.43 1.79 -3.57
N LYS A 52 10.59 2.22 -2.32
CA LYS A 52 10.39 1.42 -1.11
C LYS A 52 8.92 1.20 -0.86
N LYS A 53 8.57 -0.06 -0.67
CA LYS A 53 7.25 -0.55 -0.30
C LYS A 53 7.33 -1.21 1.07
N VAL A 54 6.37 -0.91 1.93
CA VAL A 54 6.20 -1.56 3.23
C VAL A 54 4.87 -2.28 3.19
N ILE A 55 4.94 -3.60 3.27
CA ILE A 55 3.75 -4.45 3.24
C ILE A 55 3.37 -4.78 4.68
N CYS A 56 2.13 -4.51 5.04
CA CYS A 56 1.58 -4.77 6.38
C CYS A 56 0.36 -5.68 6.29
N GLU A 57 0.16 -6.51 7.31
CA GLU A 57 -1.10 -7.20 7.55
C GLU A 57 -1.98 -6.33 8.45
N VAL A 58 -3.24 -6.14 8.09
CA VAL A 58 -4.18 -5.28 8.82
C VAL A 58 -5.53 -5.93 9.03
N ASP A 59 -6.15 -5.66 10.17
CA ASP A 59 -7.55 -5.99 10.42
C ASP A 59 -8.50 -5.01 9.68
N LEU A 60 -9.80 -5.27 9.75
CA LEU A 60 -10.81 -4.42 9.10
C LEU A 60 -10.80 -2.98 9.63
N ALA A 61 -10.63 -2.78 10.94
CA ALA A 61 -10.68 -1.46 11.55
C ALA A 61 -9.46 -0.62 11.13
N GLN A 62 -8.28 -1.23 11.08
CA GLN A 62 -7.05 -0.63 10.59
C GLN A 62 -7.14 -0.32 9.09
N PHE A 63 -7.71 -1.22 8.30
CA PHE A 63 -7.92 -1.03 6.86
C PHE A 63 -8.80 0.20 6.57
N GLU A 64 -9.95 0.30 7.25
CA GLU A 64 -10.85 1.46 7.09
C GLU A 64 -10.23 2.74 7.65
N LYS A 65 -9.51 2.66 8.77
CA LYS A 65 -8.80 3.82 9.33
C LYS A 65 -7.73 4.34 8.38
N ALA A 66 -7.02 3.45 7.67
CA ALA A 66 -5.98 3.83 6.72
C ALA A 66 -6.50 4.71 5.58
N LYS A 67 -7.75 4.48 5.12
CA LYS A 67 -8.42 5.29 4.09
C LYS A 67 -8.55 6.77 4.47
N GLY A 68 -8.56 7.08 5.78
CA GLY A 68 -8.67 8.45 6.27
C GLY A 68 -7.40 9.29 6.15
N TYR A 69 -6.25 8.72 5.76
CA TYR A 69 -4.97 9.43 5.82
C TYR A 69 -4.55 10.12 4.52
N GLY A 70 -5.29 10.04 3.40
CA GLY A 70 -5.05 10.80 2.16
C GLY A 70 -5.24 9.96 0.91
N THR A 71 -4.46 10.16 -0.15
CA THR A 71 -4.63 9.44 -1.43
C THR A 71 -4.33 7.94 -1.29
N PHE A 72 -5.28 7.10 -1.69
CA PHE A 72 -5.17 5.64 -1.71
C PHE A 72 -5.98 5.05 -2.86
N PHE A 73 -5.73 3.78 -3.19
CA PHE A 73 -6.65 2.95 -3.96
C PHE A 73 -6.75 1.55 -3.35
N THR A 74 -7.79 0.81 -3.73
CA THR A 74 -8.00 -0.57 -3.29
C THR A 74 -7.88 -1.53 -4.46
N VAL A 75 -7.39 -2.73 -4.16
CA VAL A 75 -7.41 -3.87 -5.08
C VAL A 75 -8.54 -4.79 -4.67
N THR A 76 -9.34 -5.19 -5.65
CA THR A 76 -10.40 -6.18 -5.51
C THR A 76 -10.01 -7.46 -6.23
N GLU A 77 -10.28 -8.61 -5.63
CA GLU A 77 -9.99 -9.91 -6.26
C GLU A 77 -11.27 -10.63 -6.65
N SER A 78 -11.35 -11.07 -7.92
CA SER A 78 -12.50 -11.81 -8.44
C SER A 78 -12.70 -13.15 -7.74
N CYS A 79 -11.60 -13.82 -7.37
CA CYS A 79 -11.62 -15.07 -6.60
C CYS A 79 -12.11 -14.90 -5.15
N LEU A 80 -12.27 -13.65 -4.69
CA LEU A 80 -12.79 -13.27 -3.37
C LEU A 80 -14.07 -12.45 -3.49
N GLU A 81 -14.90 -12.74 -4.51
CA GLU A 81 -16.21 -12.11 -4.73
C GLU A 81 -16.13 -10.60 -4.93
N GLY A 82 -15.01 -10.08 -5.44
CA GLY A 82 -14.80 -8.65 -5.65
C GLY A 82 -14.55 -7.87 -4.36
N LYS A 83 -14.25 -8.53 -3.23
CA LYS A 83 -13.91 -7.86 -1.98
C LYS A 83 -12.62 -7.06 -2.12
N GLU A 84 -12.58 -5.89 -1.49
CA GLU A 84 -11.34 -5.14 -1.28
C GLU A 84 -10.41 -5.95 -0.37
N VAL A 85 -9.22 -6.27 -0.86
CA VAL A 85 -8.27 -7.16 -0.17
C VAL A 85 -6.96 -6.47 0.15
N VAL A 86 -6.56 -5.50 -0.67
CA VAL A 86 -5.36 -4.71 -0.49
C VAL A 86 -5.70 -3.23 -0.63
N LEU A 87 -5.12 -2.41 0.23
CA LEU A 87 -5.14 -0.96 0.14
C LEU A 87 -3.72 -0.46 -0.09
N VAL A 88 -3.55 0.39 -1.10
CA VAL A 88 -2.27 0.99 -1.43
C VAL A 88 -2.37 2.49 -1.16
N CYS A 89 -1.44 3.01 -0.37
CA CYS A 89 -1.35 4.44 -0.12
C CYS A 89 -0.26 5.08 -0.98
N GLU A 90 -0.48 6.29 -1.48
CA GLU A 90 0.53 7.05 -2.22
C GLU A 90 1.83 7.22 -1.38
N PRO A 91 3.03 7.21 -1.98
CA PRO A 91 4.29 7.41 -1.26
C PRO A 91 4.32 8.70 -0.45
N ARG A 92 4.95 8.67 0.73
CA ARG A 92 5.17 9.85 1.57
C ARG A 92 6.51 9.78 2.28
N GLU A 93 7.06 10.96 2.56
CA GLU A 93 8.29 11.11 3.35
C GLU A 93 7.99 10.85 4.83
N GLU A 94 6.95 11.49 5.35
CA GLU A 94 6.50 11.33 6.73
C GLU A 94 5.15 10.63 6.80
N TRP A 95 5.11 9.55 7.58
CA TRP A 95 3.89 8.77 7.81
C TRP A 95 3.32 9.03 9.21
N PRO A 96 1.99 9.12 9.34
CA PRO A 96 1.33 9.17 10.64
C PRO A 96 1.80 8.00 11.53
N GLY A 97 1.96 8.26 12.83
CA GLY A 97 2.44 7.26 13.79
C GLY A 97 1.67 5.94 13.75
N PHE A 98 0.38 5.98 13.39
CA PHE A 98 -0.45 4.81 13.10
C PHE A 98 0.25 3.74 12.23
N PHE A 99 0.90 4.15 11.14
CA PHE A 99 1.55 3.22 10.20
C PHE A 99 2.83 2.58 10.73
N ASN A 100 3.46 3.18 11.75
CA ASN A 100 4.67 2.64 12.36
C ASN A 100 4.38 1.45 13.30
N PHE A 101 3.12 1.31 13.74
CA PHE A 101 2.69 0.21 14.61
C PHE A 101 1.93 -0.89 13.86
N LEU A 102 1.74 -0.75 12.54
CA LEU A 102 1.15 -1.80 11.73
C LEU A 102 2.10 -3.00 11.66
N LYS A 103 1.53 -4.20 11.80
CA LYS A 103 2.28 -5.44 11.72
C LYS A 103 2.82 -5.62 10.30
N LEU A 104 4.13 -5.77 10.15
CA LEU A 104 4.73 -6.13 8.86
C LEU A 104 4.18 -7.48 8.39
N TYR A 105 3.96 -7.61 7.10
CA TYR A 105 3.55 -8.88 6.51
C TYR A 105 4.77 -9.82 6.47
N ASN A 106 4.88 -10.70 7.47
CA ASN A 106 5.87 -11.76 7.56
C ASN A 106 5.15 -13.11 7.72
N ARG A 107 5.18 -13.95 6.68
CA ARG A 107 4.62 -15.30 6.73
C ARG A 107 5.67 -16.33 6.37
#